data_AF-A0A1G9WNN2-F1
#
_entry.id   AF-A0A1G9WNN2-F1
#
_cell.length_a   1.000
_cell.length_b   1.000
_cell.length_c   1.000
_cell.angle_alpha   90.00
_cell.angle_beta   90.00
_cell.angle_gamma   90.00
#
_symmetry.space_group_name_H-M   'P 1'
#
loop_
_entity.id
_entity.type
_entity.pdbx_description
1 polymer ?
#
loop_
_entity_poly.entity_id
_entity_poly.type
_entity_poly.pdbx_seq_one_letter_code
_entity_poly.pdbx_strand_id
1 'polypeptide(L)'
;MVIFTLRRSLAVVCAVAAAAFGLTAVDAARKVAPAQAESVPNGTITRAEVLSRAQNWVDRNVRYNKTRDSGTLITDVEGDNRYGPDCSGLVSMAWHMTANAGKGGNSTYDFLDSPDIIPLPSAHSLLPGDAILRGGHMELFARWKDPADHTKGAWTYSLNGTGDPDSNGWENDWAKGPAANSHGQRGEESWSSIVNDYTPVKYRRIVDEAPLPQGRVSVYGVQPDGRLTYAAIDAATGRRTHG
;
A
#
# COMPACT_ATOMS: atom_id res chain seq x y z
N MET A 1 37.66 37.91 -74.14
CA MET A 1 37.96 36.47 -74.33
C MET A 1 36.73 35.69 -73.85
N VAL A 2 35.61 35.71 -74.59
CA VAL A 2 35.13 34.66 -75.55
C VAL A 2 35.31 33.25 -74.93
N ILE A 3 34.31 32.39 -74.69
CA ILE A 3 33.47 31.65 -75.67
C ILE A 3 32.28 30.93 -74.98
N PHE A 4 31.08 31.08 -75.56
CA PHE A 4 29.92 30.20 -75.81
C PHE A 4 29.44 29.07 -74.84
N THR A 5 28.18 29.24 -74.41
CA THR A 5 26.97 28.37 -74.50
C THR A 5 27.08 26.84 -74.63
N LEU A 6 26.19 26.07 -73.97
CA LEU A 6 24.92 25.51 -74.51
C LEU A 6 24.26 24.53 -73.51
N ARG A 7 22.93 24.51 -73.47
CA ARG A 7 22.07 23.55 -72.75
C ARG A 7 22.04 22.19 -73.45
N ARG A 8 22.01 21.09 -72.70
CA ARG A 8 21.40 19.80 -73.14
C ARG A 8 20.71 19.10 -71.97
N SER A 9 19.40 18.93 -72.12
CA SER A 9 18.54 18.09 -71.29
C SER A 9 18.56 16.65 -71.82
N LEU A 10 18.51 15.64 -70.95
CA LEU A 10 17.71 14.42 -71.15
C LEU A 10 17.41 13.77 -69.80
N ALA A 11 16.13 13.48 -69.58
CA ALA A 11 15.55 12.89 -68.38
C ALA A 11 15.52 11.36 -68.47
N VAL A 12 15.58 10.64 -67.34
CA VAL A 12 14.80 9.40 -67.08
C VAL A 12 14.49 9.28 -65.59
N VAL A 13 13.24 8.89 -65.34
CA VAL A 13 12.47 8.73 -64.09
C VAL A 13 12.91 7.51 -63.28
N CYS A 14 12.88 7.61 -61.95
CA CYS A 14 12.51 6.53 -61.00
C CYS A 14 12.21 7.20 -59.65
N ALA A 15 10.93 7.40 -59.30
CA ALA A 15 10.08 6.47 -58.56
C ALA A 15 10.03 6.80 -57.05
N VAL A 16 8.80 6.87 -56.56
CA VAL A 16 8.34 7.32 -55.24
C VAL A 16 8.77 6.35 -54.13
N ALA A 17 9.14 6.88 -52.97
CA ALA A 17 8.74 6.34 -51.67
C ALA A 17 8.98 7.37 -50.56
N ALA A 18 7.93 8.14 -50.23
CA ALA A 18 7.85 8.80 -48.94
C ALA A 18 7.67 7.72 -47.86
N ALA A 19 8.73 7.39 -47.13
CA ALA A 19 8.61 6.61 -45.91
C ALA A 19 8.65 7.57 -44.72
N ALA A 20 7.47 7.95 -44.25
CA ALA A 20 7.28 8.52 -42.93
C ALA A 20 7.74 7.48 -41.90
N PHE A 21 8.95 7.61 -41.38
CA PHE A 21 9.37 6.85 -40.22
C PHE A 21 8.89 7.58 -38.98
N GLY A 22 7.73 7.15 -38.50
CA GLY A 22 7.16 7.54 -37.23
C GLY A 22 8.18 7.33 -36.12
N LEU A 23 8.40 8.39 -35.35
CA LEU A 23 9.12 8.34 -34.10
C LEU A 23 8.25 7.57 -33.10
N THR A 24 8.38 6.25 -33.06
CA THR A 24 7.82 5.47 -31.95
C THR A 24 8.75 5.64 -30.76
N ALA A 25 8.45 6.63 -29.93
CA ALA A 25 8.94 6.65 -28.56
C ALA A 25 8.50 5.32 -27.93
N VAL A 26 9.45 4.40 -27.75
CA VAL A 26 9.18 3.16 -27.01
C VAL A 26 9.09 3.57 -25.56
N ASP A 27 7.84 3.85 -25.17
CA ASP A 27 7.41 4.08 -23.81
C ASP A 27 8.00 2.97 -22.95
N ALA A 28 8.97 3.32 -22.10
CA ALA A 28 9.47 2.42 -21.08
C ALA A 28 8.39 2.32 -20.00
N ALA A 29 7.32 1.60 -20.33
CA ALA A 29 6.32 1.18 -19.39
C ALA A 29 7.01 0.31 -18.35
N ARG A 30 7.46 0.94 -17.25
CA ARG A 30 7.45 0.29 -15.94
C ARG A 30 6.06 -0.33 -15.86
N LYS A 31 5.98 -1.65 -15.95
CA LYS A 31 4.79 -2.36 -15.47
C LYS A 31 4.71 -2.04 -13.99
N VAL A 32 3.96 -0.99 -13.68
CA VAL A 32 3.31 -0.82 -12.39
C VAL A 32 2.67 -2.18 -12.15
N ALA A 33 2.98 -2.83 -11.02
CA ALA A 33 2.16 -3.94 -10.56
C ALA A 33 0.70 -3.54 -10.78
N PRO A 34 -0.18 -4.40 -11.33
CA PRO A 34 -1.55 -3.97 -11.64
C PRO A 34 -2.04 -3.21 -10.41
N ALA A 35 -2.34 -1.93 -10.57
CA ALA A 35 -2.88 -1.14 -9.49
C ALA A 35 -4.08 -1.95 -9.04
N GLN A 36 -3.98 -2.57 -7.86
CA GLN A 36 -5.11 -3.28 -7.30
C GLN A 36 -6.22 -2.24 -7.31
N ALA A 37 -7.36 -2.59 -7.90
CA ALA A 37 -8.50 -1.68 -7.90
C ALA A 37 -8.71 -1.28 -6.44
N GLU A 38 -8.53 0.00 -6.14
CA GLU A 38 -8.66 0.50 -4.78
C GLU A 38 -10.02 0.05 -4.26
N SER A 39 -10.03 -0.52 -3.06
CA SER A 39 -11.30 -0.89 -2.43
C SER A 39 -12.18 0.36 -2.34
N VAL A 40 -13.49 0.17 -2.41
CA VAL A 40 -14.44 1.22 -2.05
C VAL A 40 -14.72 1.16 -0.54
N PRO A 41 -15.14 2.26 0.10
CA PRO A 41 -15.52 2.24 1.50
C PRO A 41 -16.50 1.11 1.83
N ASN A 42 -16.22 0.35 2.89
CA ASN A 42 -16.98 -0.84 3.30
C ASN A 42 -17.07 -1.96 2.23
N GLY A 43 -16.27 -1.91 1.17
CA GLY A 43 -16.15 -2.95 0.15
C GLY A 43 -15.20 -4.07 0.56
N THR A 44 -14.94 -4.98 -0.39
CA THR A 44 -13.84 -5.95 -0.26
C THR A 44 -12.51 -5.26 -0.40
N ILE A 45 -11.54 -5.66 0.42
CA ILE A 45 -10.20 -5.09 0.45
C ILE A 45 -9.14 -6.19 0.53
N THR A 46 -7.98 -5.98 -0.11
CA THR A 46 -6.86 -6.93 -0.02
C THR A 46 -6.02 -6.70 1.23
N ARG A 47 -5.26 -7.70 1.66
CA ARG A 47 -4.31 -7.54 2.78
C ARG A 47 -3.23 -6.50 2.48
N ALA A 48 -2.69 -6.48 1.26
CA ALA A 48 -1.68 -5.50 0.90
C ALA A 48 -2.23 -4.07 0.94
N GLU A 49 -3.46 -3.86 0.49
CA GLU A 49 -4.11 -2.56 0.57
C GLU A 49 -4.35 -2.13 2.03
N VAL A 50 -4.77 -3.05 2.90
CA VAL A 50 -4.90 -2.77 4.34
C VAL A 50 -3.58 -2.26 4.93
N LEU A 51 -2.46 -2.94 4.62
CA LEU A 51 -1.15 -2.54 5.12
C LEU A 51 -0.66 -1.23 4.49
N SER A 52 -0.92 -0.99 3.20
CA SER A 52 -0.51 0.26 2.54
C SER A 52 -1.28 1.46 3.09
N ARG A 53 -2.58 1.30 3.39
CA ARG A 53 -3.39 2.31 4.07
C ARG A 53 -2.85 2.63 5.46
N ALA A 54 -2.52 1.61 6.27
CA ALA A 54 -1.91 1.81 7.57
C ALA A 54 -0.55 2.53 7.48
N GLN A 55 0.29 2.12 6.52
CA GLN A 55 1.59 2.75 6.28
C GLN A 55 1.46 4.22 5.86
N ASN A 56 0.44 4.58 5.08
CA ASN A 56 0.18 5.98 4.71
C ASN A 56 0.07 6.91 5.93
N TRP A 57 -0.60 6.46 6.99
CA TRP A 57 -0.71 7.25 8.24
C TRP A 57 0.61 7.37 8.99
N VAL A 58 1.44 6.31 8.98
CA VAL A 58 2.80 6.35 9.52
C VAL A 58 3.64 7.38 8.76
N ASP A 59 3.63 7.33 7.43
CA ASP A 59 4.43 8.19 6.57
C ASP A 59 4.00 9.67 6.66
N ARG A 60 2.72 9.92 6.95
CA ARG A 60 2.15 11.26 7.16
C ARG A 60 2.36 11.80 8.58
N ASN A 61 3.00 11.03 9.47
CA ASN A 61 3.17 11.38 10.88
C ASN A 61 1.83 11.76 11.53
N VAL A 62 0.80 10.92 11.37
CA VAL A 62 -0.48 11.15 12.04
C VAL A 62 -0.28 11.08 13.55
N ARG A 63 -0.61 12.16 14.27
CA ARG A 63 -0.45 12.29 15.73
C ARG A 63 -1.73 11.83 16.43
N TYR A 64 -1.61 11.21 17.60
CA TYR A 64 -2.77 10.70 18.34
C TYR A 64 -3.66 11.84 18.86
N ASN A 65 -4.97 11.68 18.69
CA ASN A 65 -6.00 12.49 19.35
C ASN A 65 -7.31 11.69 19.49
N LYS A 66 -7.76 11.49 20.73
CA LYS A 66 -8.94 10.66 21.07
C LYS A 66 -10.28 11.40 21.00
N THR A 67 -10.29 12.73 20.82
CA THR A 67 -11.55 13.50 20.94
C THR A 67 -12.54 13.16 19.84
N ARG A 68 -12.04 12.80 18.65
CA ARG A 68 -12.81 12.56 17.43
C ARG A 68 -13.74 13.72 17.02
N ASP A 69 -13.41 14.94 17.45
CA ASP A 69 -14.08 16.15 16.96
C ASP A 69 -13.85 16.30 15.45
N SER A 70 -14.79 16.93 14.75
CA SER A 70 -14.72 17.07 13.28
C SER A 70 -13.43 17.76 12.80
N GLY A 71 -12.85 18.63 13.63
CA GLY A 71 -11.59 19.33 13.38
C GLY A 71 -10.33 18.52 13.68
N THR A 72 -10.42 17.38 14.38
CA THR A 72 -9.27 16.50 14.68
C THR A 72 -9.21 15.26 13.78
N LEU A 73 -10.27 14.99 13.01
CA LEU A 73 -10.30 13.86 12.08
C LEU A 73 -9.27 14.01 10.94
N ILE A 74 -8.68 12.88 10.57
CA ILE A 74 -7.67 12.74 9.53
C ILE A 74 -8.24 11.99 8.33
N THR A 75 -7.87 12.38 7.12
CA THR A 75 -8.34 11.70 5.91
C THR A 75 -7.61 10.38 5.67
N ASP A 76 -8.25 9.47 4.93
CA ASP A 76 -7.57 8.36 4.25
C ASP A 76 -6.60 8.86 3.15
N VAL A 77 -6.05 7.91 2.37
CA VAL A 77 -5.08 8.19 1.30
C VAL A 77 -5.75 8.86 0.11
N GLU A 78 -7.02 8.55 -0.17
CA GLU A 78 -7.82 9.14 -1.24
C GLU A 78 -8.27 10.56 -0.89
N GLY A 79 -8.54 10.84 0.39
CA GLY A 79 -9.00 12.16 0.87
C GLY A 79 -10.52 12.25 1.08
N ASP A 80 -11.26 11.21 0.71
CA ASP A 80 -12.73 11.21 0.67
C ASP A 80 -13.37 10.84 2.01
N ASN A 81 -12.68 10.04 2.83
CA ASN A 81 -13.19 9.63 4.14
C ASN A 81 -12.32 10.17 5.27
N ARG A 82 -12.92 10.36 6.44
CA ARG A 82 -12.28 10.90 7.63
C ARG A 82 -12.37 9.93 8.79
N TYR A 83 -11.30 9.87 9.59
CA TYR A 83 -11.14 8.94 10.69
C TYR A 83 -10.54 9.63 11.93
N GLY A 84 -10.92 9.17 13.11
CA GLY A 84 -10.31 9.61 14.36
C GLY A 84 -8.84 9.17 14.38
N PRO A 85 -7.89 10.06 14.70
CA PRO A 85 -6.49 9.68 14.82
C PRO A 85 -6.23 8.97 16.17
N ASP A 86 -6.91 7.85 16.38
CA ASP A 86 -6.76 6.97 17.54
C ASP A 86 -6.57 5.50 17.11
N CYS A 87 -6.45 4.60 18.08
CA CYS A 87 -6.18 3.17 17.83
C CYS A 87 -7.22 2.54 16.90
N SER A 88 -8.50 2.72 17.23
CA SER A 88 -9.61 2.18 16.44
C SER A 88 -9.86 2.89 15.12
N GLY A 89 -9.52 4.18 15.02
CA GLY A 89 -9.62 4.94 13.79
C GLY A 89 -8.52 4.58 12.79
N LEU A 90 -7.29 4.30 13.25
CA LEU A 90 -6.22 3.72 12.42
C LEU A 90 -6.68 2.40 11.80
N VAL A 91 -7.24 1.48 12.58
CA VAL A 91 -7.70 0.18 12.06
C VAL A 91 -8.93 0.34 11.16
N SER A 92 -9.87 1.21 11.51
CA SER A 92 -11.02 1.54 10.64
C SER A 92 -10.58 2.07 9.29
N MET A 93 -9.59 2.97 9.27
CA MET A 93 -9.02 3.54 8.06
C MET A 93 -8.28 2.47 7.25
N ALA A 94 -7.46 1.65 7.90
CA ALA A 94 -6.71 0.59 7.24
C ALA A 94 -7.65 -0.46 6.60
N TRP A 95 -8.76 -0.80 7.26
CA TRP A 95 -9.78 -1.71 6.72
C TRP A 95 -10.77 -1.03 5.76
N HIS A 96 -10.58 0.25 5.46
CA HIS A 96 -11.48 1.06 4.65
C HIS A 96 -12.94 1.01 5.13
N MET A 97 -13.12 0.88 6.45
CA MET A 97 -14.41 0.80 7.12
C MET A 97 -14.86 2.20 7.51
N THR A 98 -15.88 2.75 6.85
CA THR A 98 -16.45 4.02 7.30
C THR A 98 -17.38 3.77 8.48
N ALA A 99 -17.34 4.67 9.46
CA ALA A 99 -18.31 4.64 10.56
C ALA A 99 -19.73 4.75 10.03
N ASN A 100 -20.68 4.18 10.78
CA ASN A 100 -22.05 4.65 10.70
C ASN A 100 -22.09 6.15 11.04
N ALA A 101 -22.45 6.95 10.03
CA ALA A 101 -22.76 8.38 10.06
C ALA A 101 -21.97 9.25 11.08
N GLY A 102 -20.92 9.92 10.60
CA GLY A 102 -20.39 11.14 11.23
C GLY A 102 -19.40 10.98 12.38
N LYS A 103 -18.99 9.76 12.75
CA LYS A 103 -18.08 9.50 13.90
C LYS A 103 -16.60 9.29 13.57
N GLY A 104 -16.22 9.43 12.29
CA GLY A 104 -14.82 9.28 11.89
C GLY A 104 -14.24 7.88 12.14
N GLY A 105 -14.89 6.82 11.65
CA GLY A 105 -14.48 5.42 11.89
C GLY A 105 -15.10 4.78 13.14
N ASN A 106 -14.97 3.46 13.28
CA ASN A 106 -15.53 2.70 14.40
C ASN A 106 -14.70 2.91 15.67
N SER A 107 -15.35 2.87 16.83
CA SER A 107 -14.68 2.74 18.13
C SER A 107 -14.38 1.28 18.44
N THR A 108 -13.53 1.00 19.43
CA THR A 108 -13.28 -0.37 19.89
C THR A 108 -14.55 -1.10 20.36
N TYR A 109 -15.54 -0.36 20.86
CA TYR A 109 -16.84 -0.94 21.25
C TYR A 109 -17.67 -1.33 20.02
N ASP A 110 -17.70 -0.46 19.01
CA ASP A 110 -18.38 -0.77 17.74
C ASP A 110 -17.75 -2.02 17.08
N PHE A 111 -16.44 -2.21 17.20
CA PHE A 111 -15.75 -3.42 16.71
C PHE A 111 -16.17 -4.70 17.45
N LEU A 112 -16.36 -4.63 18.77
CA LEU A 112 -16.75 -5.80 19.57
C LEU A 112 -18.17 -6.29 19.23
N ASP A 113 -19.07 -5.37 18.86
CA ASP A 113 -20.47 -5.69 18.53
C ASP A 113 -20.71 -5.88 17.01
N SER A 114 -19.71 -5.60 16.18
CA SER A 114 -19.88 -5.62 14.73
C SER A 114 -19.92 -7.06 14.18
N PRO A 115 -20.93 -7.41 13.37
CA PRO A 115 -20.99 -8.73 12.76
C PRO A 115 -19.87 -8.93 11.74
N ASP A 116 -19.27 -7.87 11.20
CA ASP A 116 -18.20 -7.96 10.20
C ASP A 116 -16.82 -8.26 10.81
N ILE A 117 -16.73 -8.39 12.14
CA ILE A 117 -15.50 -8.72 12.85
C ILE A 117 -15.56 -10.18 13.28
N ILE A 118 -14.61 -10.95 12.78
CA ILE A 118 -14.56 -12.40 12.96
C ILE A 118 -13.43 -12.73 13.92
N PRO A 119 -13.70 -13.26 15.12
CA PRO A 119 -12.65 -13.80 15.99
C PRO A 119 -11.88 -14.92 15.30
N LEU A 120 -10.57 -14.89 15.42
CA LEU A 120 -9.70 -15.96 14.95
C LEU A 120 -9.61 -17.06 16.03
N PRO A 121 -9.40 -18.33 15.62
CA PRO A 121 -9.37 -19.45 16.57
C PRO A 121 -8.13 -19.44 17.49
N SER A 122 -7.08 -18.71 17.12
CA SER A 122 -5.85 -18.57 17.90
C SER A 122 -5.06 -17.34 17.45
N ALA A 123 -4.22 -16.81 18.34
CA ALA A 123 -3.21 -15.82 17.98
C ALA A 123 -2.31 -16.32 16.86
N HIS A 124 -1.98 -17.62 16.80
CA HIS A 124 -1.18 -18.18 15.71
C HIS A 124 -1.81 -18.04 14.33
N SER A 125 -3.12 -17.80 14.25
CA SER A 125 -3.85 -17.63 12.98
C SER A 125 -3.80 -16.20 12.44
N LEU A 126 -3.16 -15.26 13.15
CA LEU A 126 -2.99 -13.89 12.67
C LEU A 126 -2.22 -13.88 11.35
N LEU A 127 -2.82 -13.21 10.37
CA LEU A 127 -2.23 -12.89 9.08
C LEU A 127 -2.09 -11.36 8.94
N PRO A 128 -1.13 -10.87 8.14
CA PRO A 128 -0.96 -9.44 7.90
C PRO A 128 -2.27 -8.75 7.52
N GLY A 129 -2.65 -7.68 8.23
CA GLY A 129 -3.90 -6.97 8.05
C GLY A 129 -5.06 -7.46 8.94
N ASP A 130 -4.89 -8.53 9.71
CA ASP A 130 -5.77 -8.83 10.85
C ASP A 130 -5.49 -7.85 12.01
N ALA A 131 -6.25 -7.89 13.09
CA ALA A 131 -6.04 -7.04 14.26
C ALA A 131 -6.08 -7.84 15.57
N ILE A 132 -5.50 -7.26 16.61
CA ILE A 132 -5.69 -7.69 18.00
C ILE A 132 -6.62 -6.66 18.67
N LEU A 133 -7.65 -7.13 19.35
CA LEU A 133 -8.74 -6.29 19.86
C LEU A 133 -9.02 -6.60 21.34
N ARG A 134 -9.17 -5.55 22.14
CA ARG A 134 -9.75 -5.62 23.49
C ARG A 134 -10.63 -4.41 23.76
N GLY A 135 -11.36 -4.42 24.88
CA GLY A 135 -12.08 -3.24 25.35
C GLY A 135 -11.14 -2.05 25.51
N GLY A 136 -11.37 -0.99 24.73
CA GLY A 136 -10.64 0.27 24.81
C GLY A 136 -9.30 0.32 24.06
N HIS A 137 -8.87 -0.76 23.40
CA HIS A 137 -7.64 -0.74 22.59
C HIS A 137 -7.61 -1.77 21.46
N MET A 138 -6.93 -1.45 20.36
CA MET A 138 -6.66 -2.39 19.28
C MET A 138 -5.44 -1.99 18.46
N GLU A 139 -4.82 -2.96 17.82
CA GLU A 139 -3.70 -2.73 16.90
C GLU A 139 -3.84 -3.60 15.66
N LEU A 140 -3.35 -3.11 14.52
CA LEU A 140 -3.34 -3.87 13.27
C LEU A 140 -2.07 -4.72 13.21
N PHE A 141 -2.24 -6.03 13.02
CA PHE A 141 -1.12 -6.96 12.91
C PHE A 141 -0.42 -6.80 11.56
N ALA A 142 0.88 -6.46 11.59
CA ALA A 142 1.68 -6.34 10.37
C ALA A 142 2.33 -7.68 10.02
N ARG A 143 3.06 -8.29 10.97
CA ARG A 143 3.72 -9.60 10.82
C ARG A 143 4.35 -10.06 12.13
N TRP A 144 4.63 -11.35 12.23
CA TRP A 144 5.48 -11.89 13.30
C TRP A 144 6.92 -11.35 13.19
N LYS A 145 7.55 -11.14 14.36
CA LYS A 145 9.00 -10.81 14.43
C LYS A 145 9.83 -11.98 13.91
N ASP A 146 9.42 -13.19 14.25
CA ASP A 146 9.92 -14.45 13.72
C ASP A 146 8.73 -15.32 13.28
N PRO A 147 8.55 -15.61 11.98
CA PRO A 147 7.44 -16.43 11.50
C PRO A 147 7.56 -17.92 11.86
N ALA A 148 8.72 -18.40 12.31
CA ALA A 148 8.88 -19.75 12.83
C ALA A 148 8.69 -19.84 14.35
N ASP A 149 8.83 -18.71 15.05
CA ASP A 149 8.68 -18.61 16.51
C ASP A 149 7.87 -17.37 16.91
N HIS A 150 6.55 -17.54 17.01
CA HIS A 150 5.65 -16.44 17.38
C HIS A 150 5.88 -15.92 18.81
N THR A 151 6.62 -16.66 19.66
CA THR A 151 6.93 -16.21 21.03
C THR A 151 7.82 -14.96 21.04
N LYS A 152 8.47 -14.64 19.91
CA LYS A 152 9.21 -13.39 19.75
C LYS A 152 8.32 -12.14 19.68
N GLY A 153 7.00 -12.32 19.54
CA GLY A 153 6.02 -11.25 19.40
C GLY A 153 5.83 -10.79 17.96
N ALA A 154 5.12 -9.69 17.79
CA ALA A 154 4.73 -9.16 16.49
C ALA A 154 5.18 -7.72 16.29
N TRP A 155 5.30 -7.35 15.03
CA TRP A 155 5.26 -5.96 14.60
C TRP A 155 3.82 -5.58 14.28
N THR A 156 3.41 -4.37 14.70
CA THR A 156 2.05 -3.87 14.54
C THR A 156 2.04 -2.49 13.90
N TYR A 157 0.90 -2.10 13.33
CA TYR A 157 0.57 -0.69 13.15
C TYR A 157 -0.27 -0.25 14.34
N SER A 158 0.15 0.84 14.99
CA SER A 158 -0.43 1.25 16.27
C SER A 158 -0.44 2.77 16.44
N LEU A 159 -1.44 3.26 17.16
CA LEU A 159 -1.65 4.67 17.47
C LEU A 159 -2.38 4.70 18.83
N ASN A 160 -1.60 4.69 19.90
CA ASN A 160 -2.04 4.18 21.20
C ASN A 160 -2.37 5.33 22.15
N GLY A 161 -1.72 6.47 21.94
CA GLY A 161 -1.69 7.56 22.90
C GLY A 161 -0.66 7.28 23.99
N THR A 162 -0.34 8.35 24.69
CA THR A 162 0.51 8.44 25.88
C THR A 162 -0.30 8.54 27.17
N GLY A 163 -1.58 8.96 27.08
CA GLY A 163 -2.40 9.36 28.23
C GLY A 163 -2.14 10.79 28.72
N ASP A 164 -1.31 11.57 28.01
CA ASP A 164 -0.91 12.94 28.37
C ASP A 164 -1.17 13.92 27.20
N PRO A 165 -2.43 14.33 27.00
CA PRO A 165 -2.81 15.24 25.93
C PRO A 165 -2.45 16.70 26.23
N ASP A 166 -2.11 17.45 25.18
CA ASP A 166 -2.09 18.90 25.21
C ASP A 166 -3.50 19.51 25.33
N SER A 167 -3.59 20.84 25.43
CA SER A 167 -4.88 21.54 25.61
C SER A 167 -5.88 21.31 24.48
N ASN A 168 -5.43 20.78 23.34
CA ASN A 168 -6.26 20.49 22.17
C ASN A 168 -6.48 18.98 21.98
N GLY A 169 -6.11 18.16 22.97
CA GLY A 169 -6.32 16.71 22.95
C GLY A 169 -5.26 15.92 22.18
N TRP A 170 -4.22 16.56 21.65
CA TRP A 170 -3.17 15.85 20.91
C TRP A 170 -2.10 15.33 21.85
N GLU A 171 -1.64 14.11 21.59
CA GLU A 171 -0.66 13.42 22.42
C GLU A 171 0.65 13.22 21.64
N ASN A 172 1.80 13.20 22.31
CA ASN A 172 3.10 12.97 21.65
C ASN A 172 3.32 11.48 21.30
N ASP A 173 2.33 10.89 20.63
CA ASP A 173 2.35 9.57 20.03
C ASP A 173 1.99 9.70 18.55
N TRP A 174 2.84 9.22 17.66
CA TRP A 174 2.61 9.24 16.23
C TRP A 174 2.30 7.83 15.73
N ALA A 175 1.61 7.73 14.60
CA ALA A 175 1.31 6.47 13.96
C ALA A 175 2.61 5.68 13.78
N LYS A 176 2.58 4.45 14.27
CA LYS A 176 3.71 3.53 14.30
C LYS A 176 3.45 2.39 13.32
N GLY A 177 4.53 1.84 12.78
CA GLY A 177 4.49 0.65 11.94
C GLY A 177 5.60 -0.33 12.31
N PRO A 178 5.83 -1.36 11.47
CA PRO A 178 6.88 -2.36 11.69
C PRO A 178 8.30 -1.80 11.57
N ALA A 179 8.48 -0.69 10.85
CA ALA A 179 9.70 0.12 10.87
C ALA A 179 9.51 1.31 11.80
N ALA A 180 10.62 1.86 12.31
CA ALA A 180 10.54 3.08 13.10
C ALA A 180 10.05 4.25 12.23
N ASN A 181 9.11 5.03 12.75
CA ASN A 181 8.64 6.26 12.10
C ASN A 181 9.69 7.39 12.22
N SER A 182 9.38 8.57 11.69
CA SER A 182 10.31 9.72 11.72
C SER A 182 10.63 10.24 13.13
N HIS A 183 9.83 9.83 14.13
CA HIS A 183 10.01 10.14 15.56
C HIS A 183 10.76 9.02 16.31
N GLY A 184 11.25 8.00 15.61
CA GLY A 184 11.95 6.86 16.20
C GLY A 184 11.02 5.86 16.91
N GLN A 185 9.71 6.04 16.82
CA GLN A 185 8.72 5.16 17.45
C GLN A 185 8.40 3.97 16.55
N ARG A 186 8.13 2.81 17.14
CA ARG A 186 7.83 1.57 16.40
C ARG A 186 6.64 0.85 17.03
N GLY A 187 5.84 0.19 16.19
CA GLY A 187 4.67 -0.56 16.62
C GLY A 187 5.07 -2.01 16.84
N GLU A 188 4.92 -2.48 18.07
CA GLU A 188 5.27 -3.84 18.43
C GLU A 188 4.44 -4.35 19.60
N GLU A 189 4.23 -5.65 19.62
CA GLU A 189 3.52 -6.32 20.70
C GLU A 189 4.24 -7.59 21.12
N SER A 190 4.22 -7.86 22.42
CA SER A 190 4.81 -9.08 22.98
C SER A 190 3.88 -10.27 22.78
N TRP A 191 4.44 -11.48 22.71
CA TRP A 191 3.63 -12.70 22.65
C TRP A 191 2.66 -12.81 23.84
N SER A 192 3.14 -12.52 25.04
CA SER A 192 2.31 -12.54 26.26
C SER A 192 1.14 -11.56 26.18
N SER A 193 1.37 -10.35 25.68
CA SER A 193 0.32 -9.34 25.47
C SER A 193 -0.73 -9.88 24.49
N ILE A 194 -0.29 -10.35 23.32
CA ILE A 194 -1.16 -10.86 22.25
C ILE A 194 -2.07 -12.00 22.73
N VAL A 195 -1.54 -12.95 23.53
CA VAL A 195 -2.30 -14.15 23.94
C VAL A 195 -3.10 -14.00 25.22
N ASN A 196 -2.73 -13.08 26.10
CA ASN A 196 -3.39 -12.91 27.40
C ASN A 196 -4.37 -11.73 27.42
N ASP A 197 -4.11 -10.68 26.64
CA ASP A 197 -4.80 -9.39 26.78
C ASP A 197 -5.73 -9.07 25.60
N TYR A 198 -5.59 -9.77 24.47
CA TYR A 198 -6.34 -9.48 23.25
C TYR A 198 -7.08 -10.70 22.69
N THR A 199 -8.16 -10.40 21.97
CA THR A 199 -8.82 -11.30 21.03
C THR A 199 -8.29 -11.01 19.63
N PRO A 200 -7.63 -11.96 18.96
CA PRO A 200 -7.25 -11.81 17.55
C PRO A 200 -8.50 -11.85 16.66
N VAL A 201 -8.63 -10.91 15.73
CA VAL A 201 -9.80 -10.73 14.87
C VAL A 201 -9.42 -10.44 13.43
N LYS A 202 -10.25 -10.86 12.49
CA LYS A 202 -10.17 -10.54 11.06
C LYS A 202 -11.40 -9.74 10.63
N TYR A 203 -11.20 -8.75 9.76
CA TYR A 203 -12.31 -8.10 9.07
C TYR A 203 -12.86 -9.01 7.96
N ARG A 204 -14.17 -9.27 7.98
CA ARG A 204 -14.87 -10.19 7.06
C ARG A 204 -14.59 -9.90 5.59
N ARG A 205 -14.43 -8.63 5.22
CA ARG A 205 -14.27 -8.20 3.82
C ARG A 205 -12.82 -8.22 3.33
N ILE A 206 -11.87 -8.66 4.16
CA ILE A 206 -10.51 -8.94 3.72
C ILE A 206 -10.51 -10.19 2.86
N VAL A 207 -10.19 -10.01 1.58
CA VAL A 207 -9.92 -11.07 0.62
C VAL A 207 -8.42 -11.27 0.50
N ASP A 208 -7.98 -12.53 0.49
CA ASP A 208 -6.58 -12.83 0.20
C ASP A 208 -6.32 -12.51 -1.28
N GLU A 209 -5.14 -11.96 -1.58
CA GLU A 209 -4.78 -11.60 -2.95
C GLU A 209 -4.86 -12.84 -3.86
N ALA A 210 -5.32 -12.65 -5.10
CA ALA A 210 -4.99 -13.60 -6.13
C ALA A 210 -3.45 -13.75 -6.15
N PRO A 211 -2.91 -14.98 -6.21
CA PRO A 211 -1.47 -15.18 -6.15
C PRO A 211 -0.78 -14.30 -7.20
N LEU A 212 0.31 -13.63 -6.79
CA LEU A 212 1.12 -12.83 -7.70
C LEU A 212 1.39 -13.65 -8.98
N PRO A 213 1.33 -13.03 -10.17
CA PRO A 213 1.61 -13.73 -11.40
C PRO A 213 2.98 -14.41 -11.30
N GLN A 214 2.99 -15.74 -11.38
CA GLN A 214 4.22 -16.52 -11.32
C GLN A 214 4.87 -16.57 -12.70
N GLY A 215 6.20 -16.42 -12.74
CA GLY A 215 6.99 -16.64 -13.95
C GLY A 215 8.04 -15.58 -14.23
N ARG A 216 8.77 -15.77 -15.33
CA ARG A 216 9.76 -14.81 -15.86
C ARG A 216 9.27 -14.27 -17.18
N VAL A 217 9.27 -12.94 -17.32
CA VAL A 217 9.13 -12.27 -18.61
C VAL A 217 10.52 -12.16 -19.22
N SER A 218 10.70 -12.69 -20.43
CA SER A 218 11.92 -12.50 -21.21
C SER A 218 11.71 -11.37 -22.20
N VAL A 219 12.51 -10.31 -22.07
CA VAL A 219 12.54 -9.19 -23.01
C VAL A 219 13.76 -9.38 -23.91
N TYR A 220 13.52 -9.44 -25.21
CA TYR A 220 14.56 -9.48 -26.23
C TYR A 220 14.59 -8.15 -26.98
N GLY A 221 15.78 -7.61 -27.20
CA GLY A 221 15.99 -6.42 -28.03
C GLY A 221 17.13 -6.66 -29.01
N VAL A 222 17.23 -5.83 -30.06
CA VAL A 222 18.35 -5.86 -31.00
C VAL A 222 19.09 -4.54 -30.92
N GLN A 223 20.41 -4.60 -30.74
CA GLN A 223 21.29 -3.44 -30.71
C GLN A 223 21.51 -2.89 -32.13
N PRO A 224 21.97 -1.63 -32.29
CA PRO A 224 22.24 -1.03 -33.60
C PRO A 224 23.25 -1.81 -34.46
N ASP A 225 24.11 -2.62 -33.84
CA ASP A 225 25.10 -3.48 -34.51
C ASP A 225 24.55 -4.87 -34.87
N GLY A 226 23.24 -5.11 -34.66
CA GLY A 226 22.56 -6.36 -34.96
C GLY A 226 22.64 -7.43 -33.85
N ARG A 227 23.30 -7.15 -32.72
CA ARG A 227 23.37 -8.11 -31.61
C ARG A 227 22.08 -8.18 -30.81
N LEU A 228 21.68 -9.39 -30.43
CA LEU A 228 20.56 -9.62 -29.52
C LEU A 228 20.95 -9.22 -28.08
N THR A 229 20.08 -8.49 -27.40
CA THR A 229 20.13 -8.27 -25.95
C THR A 229 18.96 -8.97 -25.27
N TYR A 230 19.17 -9.39 -24.03
CA TYR A 230 18.22 -10.15 -23.23
C TYR A 230 18.10 -9.54 -21.84
N ALA A 231 16.89 -9.38 -21.35
CA ALA A 231 16.64 -9.12 -19.94
C ALA A 231 15.52 -10.02 -19.44
N ALA A 232 15.73 -10.62 -18.27
CA ALA A 232 14.68 -11.34 -17.58
C ALA A 232 14.09 -10.48 -16.46
N ILE A 233 12.77 -10.45 -16.38
CA ILE A 233 12.04 -9.71 -15.36
C ILE A 233 11.19 -10.70 -14.58
N ASP A 234 11.32 -10.67 -13.26
CA ASP A 234 10.45 -11.42 -12.37
C ASP A 234 9.02 -10.86 -12.45
N ALA A 235 8.04 -11.71 -12.75
CA ALA A 235 6.67 -11.28 -13.01
C ALA A 235 5.96 -10.73 -11.76
N ALA A 236 6.39 -11.15 -10.57
CA ALA A 236 5.80 -10.73 -9.30
C ALA A 236 6.34 -9.37 -8.84
N THR A 237 7.63 -9.09 -9.07
CA THR A 237 8.33 -7.93 -8.48
C THR A 237 8.72 -6.87 -9.50
N GLY A 238 8.62 -7.16 -10.81
CA GLY A 238 9.12 -6.28 -11.87
C GLY A 238 10.64 -6.11 -11.85
N ARG A 239 11.36 -6.87 -11.02
CA ARG A 239 12.80 -6.76 -10.86
C ARG A 239 13.51 -7.49 -12.00
N ARG A 240 14.54 -6.83 -12.57
CA ARG A 240 15.46 -7.51 -13.50
C ARG A 240 16.22 -8.59 -12.73
N THR A 241 16.09 -9.83 -13.18
CA THR A 241 16.76 -11.00 -12.60
C THR A 241 18.01 -11.39 -13.37
N HIS A 242 18.06 -11.09 -14.67
CA HIS A 242 19.21 -11.34 -15.53
C HIS A 242 19.29 -10.28 -16.63
N GLY A 243 20.51 -9.97 -17.07
CA GLY A 243 20.86 -9.07 -18.16
C GLY A 243 22.36 -9.06 -18.38
#